data_AF-A0A150VXY7-F1
#
_entry.id   AF-A0A150VXY7-F1
#
_cell.length_a   1.000
_cell.length_b   1.000
_cell.length_c   1.000
_cell.angle_alpha   90.00
_cell.angle_beta   90.00
_cell.angle_gamma   90.00
#
_symmetry.space_group_name_H-M   'P 1'
#
loop_
_entity.id
_entity.type
_entity.pdbx_description
1 polymer ?
#
loop_
_entity_poly.entity_id
_entity_poly.type
_entity_poly.pdbx_seq_one_letter_code
_entity_poly.pdbx_strand_id
1 'polypeptide(L)'
;MSGPTLVIELAEPLSSAALREFRALMVGLSSRFTEKRPGFFDVHVPVERLGVEDGWEGDGLKPFPLRVLGDAPADEGLAALVGFDPWREDPHRPFLVYAMGPGVGDETTFEAEHADEPEVEDVLGFRPTHAVNVSACCNRGIDHVATALLTAAVMDVIGGVAKAELPDGQVPVVAGLPGVLGIADNDWMVLGTAEFLRAWVEDPAFRLVK
;
A
#
# COMPACT_ATOMS: atom_id res chain seq x y z
N MET A 1 8.91 -10.46 -5.47
CA MET A 1 9.50 -9.14 -5.78
C MET A 1 8.94 -8.15 -4.78
N SER A 2 9.75 -7.28 -4.18
CA SER A 2 9.24 -6.17 -3.33
C SER A 2 8.17 -5.38 -4.09
N GLY A 3 7.15 -4.95 -3.36
CA GLY A 3 6.00 -4.21 -3.86
C GLY A 3 6.07 -2.72 -3.60
N PRO A 4 4.98 -2.00 -3.92
CA PRO A 4 4.87 -0.57 -3.66
C PRO A 4 4.85 -0.26 -2.17
N THR A 5 5.35 0.92 -1.82
CA THR A 5 5.33 1.48 -0.46
C THR A 5 4.66 2.84 -0.48
N LEU A 6 3.82 3.09 0.53
CA LEU A 6 3.29 4.42 0.84
C LEU A 6 3.74 4.81 2.25
N VAL A 7 3.96 6.11 2.43
CA VAL A 7 4.33 6.71 3.71
C VAL A 7 3.16 7.55 4.22
N ILE A 8 2.83 7.45 5.49
CA ILE A 8 1.86 8.34 6.17
C ILE A 8 2.64 9.28 7.07
N GLU A 9 2.66 10.56 6.74
CA GLU A 9 3.32 11.61 7.51
C GLU A 9 2.46 12.08 8.68
N LEU A 10 3.07 12.18 9.86
CA LEU A 10 2.40 12.54 11.11
C LEU A 10 2.99 13.81 11.72
N ALA A 11 2.12 14.77 12.02
CA ALA A 11 2.46 16.01 12.69
C ALA A 11 2.86 15.80 14.16
N GLU A 12 2.41 14.71 14.77
CA GLU A 12 2.60 14.41 16.20
C GLU A 12 2.97 12.93 16.42
N PRO A 13 3.63 12.61 17.55
CA PRO A 13 3.88 11.22 17.93
C PRO A 13 2.58 10.42 18.10
N LEU A 14 2.64 9.13 17.73
CA LEU A 14 1.52 8.22 17.98
C LEU A 14 1.29 8.04 19.49
N SER A 15 0.12 8.49 19.96
CA SER A 15 -0.29 8.26 21.33
C SER A 15 -0.43 6.75 21.63
N SER A 16 -0.35 6.36 22.90
CA SER A 16 -0.57 4.95 23.28
C SER A 16 -1.98 4.45 22.94
N ALA A 17 -2.97 5.34 22.87
CA ALA A 17 -4.31 5.00 22.41
C ALA A 17 -4.32 4.71 20.90
N ALA A 18 -3.73 5.60 20.09
CA ALA A 18 -3.60 5.41 18.64
C ALA A 18 -2.82 4.13 18.29
N LEU A 19 -1.70 3.84 18.99
CA LEU A 19 -0.96 2.59 18.78
C LEU A 19 -1.80 1.34 19.07
N ARG A 20 -2.67 1.38 20.08
CA ARG A 20 -3.56 0.28 20.42
C ARG A 20 -4.67 0.10 19.37
N GLU A 21 -5.23 1.18 18.87
CA GLU A 21 -6.24 1.14 17.80
C GLU A 21 -5.63 0.70 16.48
N PHE A 22 -4.45 1.20 16.15
CA PHE A 22 -3.69 0.76 14.98
C PHE A 22 -3.39 -0.74 15.04
N ARG A 23 -2.93 -1.24 16.19
CA ARG A 23 -2.76 -2.68 16.41
C ARG A 23 -4.07 -3.45 16.25
N ALA A 24 -5.17 -2.94 16.79
CA ALA A 24 -6.48 -3.59 16.68
C ALA A 24 -6.94 -3.67 15.21
N LEU A 25 -6.74 -2.61 14.43
CA LEU A 25 -6.97 -2.59 12.99
C LEU A 25 -6.15 -3.68 12.29
N MET A 26 -4.84 -3.72 12.53
CA MET A 26 -3.95 -4.73 11.92
C MET A 26 -4.40 -6.15 12.28
N VAL A 27 -4.74 -6.44 13.53
CA VAL A 27 -5.26 -7.75 13.93
C VAL A 27 -6.59 -8.07 13.22
N GLY A 28 -7.49 -7.10 13.10
CA GLY A 28 -8.81 -7.30 12.47
C GLY A 28 -8.72 -7.56 10.97
N LEU A 29 -7.84 -6.85 10.27
CA LEU A 29 -7.64 -7.01 8.82
C LEU A 29 -6.81 -8.24 8.47
N SER A 30 -5.94 -8.73 9.35
CA SER A 30 -4.96 -9.75 8.97
C SER A 30 -5.44 -11.19 9.18
N SER A 31 -5.11 -12.09 8.25
CA SER A 31 -5.26 -13.55 8.44
C SER A 31 -4.06 -14.12 9.20
N ARG A 32 -2.89 -13.49 9.07
CA ARG A 32 -1.68 -13.76 9.85
C ARG A 32 -1.14 -12.45 10.40
N PHE A 33 -0.76 -12.43 11.67
CA PHE A 33 -0.26 -11.24 12.35
C PHE A 33 0.95 -11.59 13.22
N THR A 34 2.04 -10.87 13.02
CA THR A 34 3.21 -10.88 13.90
C THR A 34 3.62 -9.45 14.21
N GLU A 35 3.74 -9.13 15.49
CA GLU A 35 4.24 -7.83 15.94
C GLU A 35 5.61 -8.03 16.58
N LYS A 36 6.67 -7.53 15.93
CA LYS A 36 8.05 -7.69 16.45
C LYS A 36 8.34 -6.71 17.58
N ARG A 37 7.75 -5.52 17.51
CA ARG A 37 7.80 -4.44 18.49
C ARG A 37 6.55 -3.56 18.32
N PRO A 38 6.17 -2.74 19.31
CA PRO A 38 5.04 -1.83 19.19
C PRO A 38 5.11 -1.01 17.90
N GLY A 39 4.05 -1.09 17.09
CA GLY A 39 3.96 -0.37 15.82
C GLY A 39 4.77 -0.98 14.68
N PHE A 40 5.28 -2.22 14.78
CA PHE A 40 5.91 -2.95 13.69
C PHE A 40 5.18 -4.27 13.43
N PHE A 41 4.52 -4.37 12.29
CA PHE A 41 3.61 -5.44 11.95
C PHE A 41 4.06 -6.14 10.66
N ASP A 42 4.22 -7.45 10.75
CA ASP A 42 4.36 -8.37 9.64
C ASP A 42 3.03 -9.12 9.51
N VAL A 43 2.27 -8.78 8.47
CA VAL A 43 0.87 -9.17 8.33
C VAL A 43 0.56 -9.77 6.97
N HIS A 44 -0.41 -10.66 6.93
CA HIS A 44 -1.01 -11.09 5.68
C HIS A 44 -2.46 -10.61 5.65
N VAL A 45 -2.83 -9.84 4.62
CA VAL A 45 -4.15 -9.21 4.51
C VAL A 45 -4.91 -9.84 3.33
N PRO A 46 -6.06 -10.50 3.58
CA PRO A 46 -7.02 -10.84 2.53
C PRO A 46 -7.59 -9.56 1.91
N VAL A 47 -7.59 -9.46 0.59
CA VAL A 47 -7.99 -8.23 -0.12
C VAL A 47 -9.48 -7.91 0.04
N GLU A 48 -10.30 -8.91 0.33
CA GLU A 48 -11.74 -8.76 0.57
C GLU A 48 -12.02 -7.98 1.86
N ARG A 49 -11.11 -8.05 2.83
CA ARG A 49 -11.20 -7.25 4.07
C ARG A 49 -10.87 -5.77 3.83
N LEU A 50 -10.27 -5.45 2.69
CA LEU A 50 -10.09 -4.09 2.21
C LEU A 50 -11.21 -3.66 1.25
N GLY A 51 -12.22 -4.51 1.02
CA GLY A 51 -13.34 -4.23 0.12
C GLY A 51 -13.04 -4.49 -1.35
N VAL A 52 -11.98 -5.23 -1.68
CA VAL A 52 -11.66 -5.60 -3.07
C VAL A 52 -12.24 -6.97 -3.39
N GLU A 53 -12.91 -7.11 -4.53
CA GLU A 53 -13.41 -8.40 -4.99
C GLU A 53 -12.25 -9.27 -5.53
N ASP A 54 -12.28 -10.56 -5.20
CA ASP A 54 -11.26 -11.58 -5.53
C ASP A 54 -11.21 -11.93 -7.04
N GLY A 55 -11.73 -11.04 -7.90
CA GLY A 55 -11.77 -11.14 -9.36
C GLY A 55 -10.98 -10.05 -10.07
N TRP A 56 -10.11 -9.31 -9.38
CA TRP A 56 -9.21 -8.33 -10.00
C TRP A 56 -8.16 -9.04 -10.87
N GLU A 57 -8.55 -9.43 -12.09
CA GLU A 57 -7.63 -9.69 -13.21
C GLU A 57 -7.06 -8.35 -13.70
N GLY A 58 -6.27 -7.71 -12.84
CA GLY A 58 -5.40 -6.61 -13.22
C GLY A 58 -4.18 -7.11 -13.98
N ASP A 59 -4.42 -7.78 -15.10
CA ASP A 59 -3.43 -7.96 -16.16
C ASP A 59 -4.12 -7.70 -17.50
N GLY A 60 -4.44 -6.42 -17.74
CA GLY A 60 -4.91 -5.90 -19.02
C GLY A 60 -3.89 -5.98 -20.16
N LEU A 61 -2.95 -6.92 -20.12
CA LEU A 61 -2.20 -7.37 -21.29
C LEU A 61 -2.89 -8.63 -21.81
N LYS A 62 -3.76 -8.45 -22.82
CA LYS A 62 -4.22 -9.56 -23.67
C LYS A 62 -3.00 -10.40 -24.07
N PRO A 63 -2.94 -11.72 -23.75
CA PRO A 63 -1.86 -12.54 -24.23
C PRO A 63 -1.93 -12.58 -25.76
N PHE A 64 -0.82 -12.25 -26.41
CA PHE A 64 -0.67 -12.44 -27.86
C PHE A 64 -1.04 -13.88 -28.25
N PRO A 65 -1.65 -14.11 -29.42
CA PRO A 65 -2.13 -15.42 -29.78
C PRO A 65 -0.94 -16.31 -30.17
N LEU A 66 -0.44 -17.10 -29.22
CA LEU A 66 0.34 -18.28 -29.57
C LEU A 66 -0.61 -19.43 -29.82
N ARG A 67 -1.02 -19.57 -31.08
CA ARG A 67 -1.55 -20.84 -31.60
C ARG A 67 -0.41 -21.86 -31.65
N VAL A 68 -0.25 -22.71 -30.63
CA VAL A 68 0.35 -24.04 -30.80
C VAL A 68 -0.22 -25.02 -29.77
N LEU A 69 -0.99 -25.99 -30.28
CA LEU A 69 -1.39 -27.29 -29.73
C LEU A 69 -2.30 -27.38 -28.47
N GLY A 70 -3.53 -27.85 -28.71
CA GLY A 70 -4.15 -28.92 -27.92
C GLY A 70 -5.18 -28.49 -26.88
N ASP A 71 -6.46 -28.57 -27.23
CA ASP A 71 -7.58 -28.45 -26.30
C ASP A 71 -7.54 -29.56 -25.24
N ALA A 72 -7.07 -29.23 -24.05
CA ALA A 72 -7.36 -29.93 -22.81
C ALA A 72 -7.61 -28.89 -21.73
N PRO A 73 -8.62 -29.05 -20.84
CA PRO A 73 -8.78 -28.15 -19.70
C PRO A 73 -7.53 -28.29 -18.82
N ALA A 74 -6.72 -27.24 -18.77
CA ALA A 74 -5.39 -27.23 -18.15
C ALA A 74 -5.43 -27.42 -16.63
N ASP A 75 -6.61 -27.36 -16.01
CA ASP A 75 -6.75 -27.17 -14.57
C ASP A 75 -6.81 -28.48 -13.76
N GLU A 76 -7.37 -29.57 -14.32
CA GLU A 76 -7.57 -30.81 -13.53
C GLU A 76 -6.34 -31.73 -13.47
N GLY A 77 -5.49 -31.72 -14.50
CA GLY A 77 -4.38 -32.66 -14.63
C GLY A 77 -3.18 -32.37 -13.73
N LEU A 78 -2.91 -31.09 -13.45
CA LEU A 78 -1.74 -30.68 -12.66
C LEU A 78 -1.99 -30.79 -11.14
N ALA A 79 -3.17 -30.35 -10.68
CA ALA A 79 -3.54 -30.41 -9.26
C ALA A 79 -3.55 -31.86 -8.73
N ALA A 80 -3.97 -32.82 -9.57
CA ALA A 80 -3.98 -34.25 -9.26
C ALA A 80 -2.57 -34.85 -9.09
N LEU A 81 -1.54 -34.22 -9.66
CA LEU A 81 -0.15 -34.70 -9.67
C LEU A 81 0.67 -34.18 -8.48
N VAL A 82 0.35 -32.99 -7.96
CA VAL A 82 1.06 -32.33 -6.85
C VAL A 82 0.27 -32.28 -5.54
N GLY A 83 -1.02 -32.64 -5.53
CA GLY A 83 -1.85 -32.68 -4.32
C GLY A 83 -2.28 -31.30 -3.79
N PHE A 84 -1.96 -30.24 -4.53
CA PHE A 84 -2.45 -28.87 -4.36
C PHE A 84 -2.51 -28.21 -5.74
N ASP A 85 -3.34 -27.17 -5.88
CA ASP A 85 -3.42 -26.39 -7.10
C ASP A 85 -2.28 -25.35 -7.13
N PRO A 86 -1.30 -25.45 -8.05
CA PRO A 86 -0.15 -24.56 -8.13
C PRO A 86 -0.51 -23.13 -8.59
N TRP A 87 -1.73 -22.92 -9.09
CA TRP A 87 -2.26 -21.61 -9.49
C TRP A 87 -3.22 -21.02 -8.46
N ARG A 88 -3.51 -21.74 -7.37
CA ARG A 88 -4.30 -21.19 -6.27
C ARG A 88 -3.44 -20.19 -5.52
N GLU A 89 -3.62 -18.93 -5.92
CA GLU A 89 -2.99 -17.76 -5.33
C GLU A 89 -3.14 -17.81 -3.81
N ASP A 90 -2.10 -17.43 -3.07
CA ASP A 90 -2.32 -17.09 -1.66
C ASP A 90 -3.22 -15.84 -1.68
N PRO A 91 -4.51 -15.94 -1.27
CA PRO A 91 -5.40 -14.79 -1.26
C PRO A 91 -4.92 -13.75 -0.24
N HIS A 92 -3.97 -14.11 0.61
CA HIS A 92 -3.45 -13.24 1.64
C HIS A 92 -2.16 -12.57 1.17
N ARG A 93 -2.22 -11.25 0.99
CA ARG A 93 -1.09 -10.47 0.51
C ARG A 93 -0.20 -10.09 1.70
N PRO A 94 1.11 -10.43 1.69
CA PRO A 94 2.01 -10.08 2.76
C PRO A 94 2.36 -8.59 2.72
N PHE A 95 2.27 -7.92 3.88
CA PHE A 95 2.67 -6.54 4.08
C PHE A 95 3.63 -6.40 5.26
N LEU A 96 4.51 -5.42 5.13
CA LEU A 96 5.25 -4.86 6.24
C LEU A 96 4.67 -3.48 6.55
N VAL A 97 4.12 -3.32 7.75
CA VAL A 97 3.52 -2.06 8.19
C VAL A 97 4.21 -1.60 9.46
N TYR A 98 4.83 -0.43 9.45
CA TYR A 98 5.63 -0.01 10.59
C TYR A 98 5.67 1.50 10.82
N ALA A 99 5.55 1.90 12.08
CA ALA A 99 5.78 3.26 12.55
C ALA A 99 7.29 3.55 12.67
N MET A 100 7.63 4.82 12.50
CA MET A 100 8.98 5.37 12.58
C MET A 100 8.95 6.75 13.21
N GLY A 101 10.06 7.14 13.84
CA GLY A 101 10.24 8.43 14.48
C GLY A 101 10.82 8.32 15.90
N PRO A 102 11.12 9.46 16.54
CA PRO A 102 11.78 9.48 17.84
C PRO A 102 10.97 8.75 18.93
N GLY A 103 11.57 7.73 19.55
CA GLY A 103 10.95 6.96 20.62
C GLY A 103 9.89 5.93 20.18
N VAL A 104 9.56 5.85 18.89
CA VAL A 104 8.66 4.83 18.30
C VAL A 104 9.23 4.34 16.98
N GLY A 105 9.54 3.04 16.90
CA GLY A 105 9.95 2.45 15.63
C GLY A 105 11.41 2.68 15.26
N ASP A 106 11.69 2.91 13.97
CA ASP A 106 13.04 3.14 13.46
C ASP A 106 13.32 4.64 13.28
N GLU A 107 14.05 5.22 14.23
CA GLU A 107 14.43 6.63 14.19
C GLU A 107 15.47 6.92 13.09
N THR A 108 16.36 5.97 12.81
CA THR A 108 17.41 6.17 11.80
C THR A 108 16.81 6.24 10.40
N THR A 109 15.86 5.35 10.11
CA THR A 109 15.14 5.38 8.83
C THR A 109 14.31 6.65 8.69
N PHE A 110 13.60 7.06 9.76
CA PHE A 110 12.84 8.31 9.74
C PHE A 110 13.73 9.51 9.40
N GLU A 111 14.84 9.69 10.09
CA GLU A 111 15.77 10.80 9.83
C GLU A 111 16.34 10.75 8.41
N ALA A 112 16.69 9.57 7.90
CA ALA A 112 17.23 9.41 6.56
C ALA A 112 16.21 9.72 5.46
N GLU A 113 14.95 9.31 5.62
CA GLU A 113 13.86 9.59 4.67
C GLU A 113 13.45 11.07 4.66
N HIS A 114 13.72 11.82 5.73
CA HIS A 114 13.30 13.23 5.87
C HIS A 114 14.45 14.24 5.79
N ALA A 115 15.68 13.80 5.51
CA ALA A 115 16.85 14.67 5.58
C ALA A 115 16.81 15.84 4.58
N ASP A 116 16.14 15.68 3.44
CA ASP A 116 16.24 16.57 2.27
C ASP A 116 14.89 16.87 1.59
N GLU A 117 13.78 16.94 2.33
CA GLU A 117 12.43 17.14 1.77
C GLU A 117 11.71 18.46 2.19
N PRO A 118 12.29 19.66 1.98
CA PRO A 118 11.68 20.92 2.43
C PRO A 118 10.36 21.26 1.71
N GLU A 119 10.21 20.87 0.44
CA GLU A 119 8.98 21.11 -0.32
C GLU A 119 7.79 20.31 0.21
N VAL A 120 8.05 19.16 0.85
CA VAL A 120 7.04 18.33 1.50
C VAL A 120 6.50 19.05 2.75
N GLU A 121 7.36 19.66 3.56
CA GLU A 121 6.94 20.44 4.74
C GLU A 121 6.04 21.63 4.34
N ASP A 122 6.36 22.30 3.23
CA ASP A 122 5.58 23.44 2.71
C ASP A 122 4.16 23.04 2.29
N VAL A 123 4.01 21.88 1.64
CA VAL A 123 2.69 21.37 1.23
C VAL A 123 1.91 20.81 2.43
N LEU A 124 2.59 20.11 3.35
CA LEU A 124 1.96 19.58 4.56
C LEU A 124 1.47 20.69 5.51
N GLY A 125 2.16 21.84 5.51
CA GLY A 125 1.94 22.90 6.49
C GLY A 125 2.43 22.54 7.90
N PHE A 126 3.17 21.43 8.05
CA PHE A 126 3.82 21.01 9.27
C PHE A 126 5.09 20.22 8.95
N ARG A 127 6.00 20.18 9.91
CA ARG A 127 7.19 19.32 9.86
C ARG A 127 6.84 17.93 10.39
N PRO A 128 6.97 16.85 9.59
CA PRO A 128 6.75 15.49 10.08
C PRO A 128 7.60 15.23 11.33
N THR A 129 7.01 14.59 12.33
CA THR A 129 7.76 14.10 13.50
C THR A 129 7.86 12.59 13.53
N HIS A 130 6.92 11.91 12.87
CA HIS A 130 6.79 10.47 12.80
C HIS A 130 6.19 10.12 11.44
N ALA A 131 6.38 8.86 11.04
CA ALA A 131 5.77 8.33 9.83
C ALA A 131 5.30 6.88 10.03
N VAL A 132 4.41 6.41 9.17
CA VAL A 132 4.07 5.00 9.05
C VAL A 132 4.28 4.53 7.62
N ASN A 133 5.12 3.53 7.43
CA ASN A 133 5.33 2.87 6.15
C ASN A 133 4.36 1.69 6.00
N VAL A 134 3.74 1.60 4.83
CA VAL A 134 2.90 0.49 4.40
C VAL A 134 3.49 -0.07 3.12
N SER A 135 4.18 -1.21 3.22
CA SER A 135 4.90 -1.82 2.11
C SER A 135 4.32 -3.18 1.76
N ALA A 136 3.93 -3.38 0.50
CA ALA A 136 3.60 -4.71 0.02
C ALA A 136 4.87 -5.53 -0.23
N CYS A 137 4.84 -6.82 0.11
CA CYS A 137 5.93 -7.76 -0.18
C CYS A 137 5.80 -8.40 -1.58
N CYS A 138 4.75 -8.03 -2.33
CA CYS A 138 4.39 -8.49 -3.67
C CYS A 138 4.10 -7.30 -4.60
N ASN A 139 4.22 -7.48 -5.92
CA ASN A 139 4.15 -6.38 -6.90
C ASN A 139 3.27 -6.69 -8.13
N ARG A 140 2.09 -7.25 -7.89
CA ARG A 140 1.03 -7.41 -8.90
C ARG A 140 0.08 -6.21 -8.83
N GLY A 141 -0.77 -6.00 -9.84
CA GLY A 141 -1.72 -4.87 -9.87
C GLY A 141 -2.56 -4.75 -8.58
N ILE A 142 -3.06 -5.88 -8.09
CA ILE A 142 -3.81 -5.95 -6.83
C ILE A 142 -2.98 -5.53 -5.60
N ASP A 143 -1.67 -5.70 -5.60
CA ASP A 143 -0.80 -5.27 -4.48
C ASP A 143 -0.70 -3.76 -4.41
N HIS A 144 -0.72 -3.06 -5.56
CA HIS A 144 -0.80 -1.59 -5.57
C HIS A 144 -2.12 -1.10 -4.97
N VAL A 145 -3.23 -1.73 -5.37
CA VAL A 145 -4.58 -1.39 -4.86
C VAL A 145 -4.66 -1.65 -3.36
N ALA A 146 -4.23 -2.84 -2.94
CA ALA A 146 -4.26 -3.22 -1.54
C ALA A 146 -3.33 -2.35 -0.67
N THR A 147 -2.15 -1.93 -1.16
CA THR A 147 -1.30 -0.96 -0.46
C THR A 147 -2.02 0.38 -0.25
N ALA A 148 -2.66 0.94 -1.28
CA ALA A 148 -3.39 2.20 -1.15
C ALA A 148 -4.58 2.10 -0.18
N LEU A 149 -5.39 1.04 -0.29
CA LEU A 149 -6.55 0.85 0.59
C LEU A 149 -6.16 0.54 2.03
N LEU A 150 -5.11 -0.27 2.25
CA LEU A 150 -4.58 -0.52 3.59
C LEU A 150 -4.04 0.78 4.20
N THR A 151 -3.32 1.58 3.43
CA THR A 151 -2.82 2.90 3.86
C THR A 151 -3.97 3.81 4.25
N ALA A 152 -5.01 3.92 3.41
CA ALA A 152 -6.21 4.70 3.72
C ALA A 152 -6.93 4.20 4.98
N ALA A 153 -6.98 2.89 5.23
CA ALA A 153 -7.56 2.33 6.45
C ALA A 153 -6.73 2.65 7.70
N VAL A 154 -5.41 2.65 7.58
CA VAL A 154 -4.50 3.07 8.67
C VAL A 154 -4.72 4.56 8.98
N MET A 155 -4.77 5.41 7.97
CA MET A 155 -5.02 6.84 8.11
C MET A 155 -6.37 7.15 8.79
N ASP A 156 -7.43 6.37 8.54
CA ASP A 156 -8.71 6.55 9.22
C ASP A 156 -8.60 6.35 10.75
N VAL A 157 -7.59 5.61 11.22
CA VAL A 157 -7.37 5.34 12.65
C VAL A 157 -6.37 6.30 13.27
N ILE A 158 -5.26 6.58 12.60
CA ILE A 158 -4.15 7.36 13.19
C ILE A 158 -4.05 8.80 12.65
N GLY A 159 -4.82 9.14 11.63
CA GLY A 159 -4.70 10.39 10.88
C GLY A 159 -3.48 10.40 9.95
N GLY A 160 -2.96 11.61 9.70
CA GLY A 160 -1.78 11.83 8.86
C GLY A 160 -2.09 12.11 7.40
N VAL A 161 -1.02 12.27 6.62
CA VAL A 161 -1.07 12.57 5.19
C VAL A 161 -0.29 11.50 4.43
N ALA A 162 -0.92 10.91 3.42
CA ALA A 162 -0.23 9.98 2.53
C ALA A 162 0.73 10.75 1.62
N LYS A 163 1.98 10.29 1.58
CA LYS A 163 3.02 10.69 0.66
C LYS A 163 3.23 9.55 -0.34
N ALA A 164 2.95 9.83 -1.61
CA ALA A 164 3.02 8.85 -2.68
C ALA A 164 3.87 9.39 -3.84
N GLU A 165 4.88 8.61 -4.25
CA GLU A 165 5.58 8.86 -5.50
C GLU A 165 4.67 8.57 -6.70
N LEU A 166 4.77 9.42 -7.71
CA LEU A 166 3.99 9.38 -8.94
C LEU A 166 4.82 8.78 -10.08
N PRO A 167 4.29 7.77 -10.80
CA PRO A 167 4.82 7.41 -12.10
C PRO A 167 4.72 8.58 -13.10
N ASP A 168 5.63 8.60 -14.08
CA ASP A 168 5.62 9.59 -15.15
C ASP A 168 4.22 9.75 -15.77
N GLY A 169 3.75 10.99 -15.84
CA GLY A 169 2.46 11.34 -16.47
C GLY A 169 1.22 11.08 -15.61
N GLN A 170 1.35 10.69 -14.34
CA GLN A 170 0.20 10.54 -13.42
C GLN A 170 -0.27 11.86 -12.79
N VAL A 171 0.54 12.92 -12.86
CA VAL A 171 0.20 14.25 -12.33
C VAL A 171 -1.17 14.76 -12.80
N PRO A 172 -1.53 14.73 -14.10
CA PRO A 172 -2.83 15.19 -14.56
C PRO A 172 -4.00 14.31 -14.10
N VAL A 173 -3.72 13.05 -13.73
CA VAL A 173 -4.72 12.10 -13.21
C VAL A 173 -5.03 12.45 -11.76
N VAL A 174 -3.99 12.67 -10.95
CA VAL A 174 -4.17 12.87 -9.51
C VAL A 174 -4.55 14.30 -9.12
N ALA A 175 -4.08 15.33 -9.85
CA ALA A 175 -4.20 16.72 -9.43
C ALA A 175 -5.65 17.22 -9.19
N GLY A 176 -6.64 16.57 -9.81
CA GLY A 176 -8.06 16.90 -9.65
C GLY A 176 -8.83 15.98 -8.69
N LEU A 177 -8.18 14.98 -8.09
CA LEU A 177 -8.85 14.01 -7.23
C LEU A 177 -9.22 14.63 -5.87
N PRO A 178 -10.36 14.23 -5.29
CA PRO A 178 -10.73 14.67 -3.95
C PRO A 178 -9.68 14.21 -2.94
N GLY A 179 -9.42 15.03 -1.92
CA GLY A 179 -8.45 14.72 -0.87
C GLY A 179 -6.98 14.98 -1.22
N VAL A 180 -6.65 15.46 -2.42
CA VAL A 180 -5.28 15.90 -2.74
C VAL A 180 -4.97 17.22 -2.02
N LEU A 181 -3.83 17.27 -1.36
CA LEU A 181 -3.33 18.44 -0.64
C LEU A 181 -2.33 19.23 -1.48
N GLY A 182 -1.51 18.54 -2.27
CA GLY A 182 -0.59 19.17 -3.20
C GLY A 182 0.34 18.17 -3.87
N ILE A 183 1.14 18.70 -4.79
CA ILE A 183 2.18 17.97 -5.52
C ILE A 183 3.50 18.67 -5.21
N ALA A 184 4.53 17.91 -4.88
CA ALA A 184 5.84 18.40 -4.42
C ALA A 184 6.98 17.80 -5.25
N ASP A 185 8.18 18.37 -5.08
CA ASP A 185 9.47 17.99 -5.65
C ASP A 185 9.45 17.69 -7.16
N ASN A 186 9.15 18.75 -7.92
CA ASN A 186 9.17 18.72 -9.38
C ASN A 186 8.21 17.70 -9.99
N ASP A 187 7.02 17.57 -9.41
CA ASP A 187 5.89 16.75 -9.90
C ASP A 187 6.05 15.22 -9.75
N TRP A 188 7.06 14.75 -9.01
CA TRP A 188 7.26 13.33 -8.72
C TRP A 188 6.43 12.79 -7.54
N MET A 189 5.79 13.65 -6.73
CA MET A 189 5.17 13.24 -5.47
C MET A 189 3.85 13.95 -5.23
N VAL A 190 2.85 13.20 -4.77
CA VAL A 190 1.56 13.73 -4.33
C VAL A 190 1.35 13.49 -2.84
N LEU A 191 0.80 14.51 -2.20
CA LEU A 191 0.39 14.49 -0.80
C LEU A 191 -1.13 14.52 -0.74
N GLY A 192 -1.74 13.63 0.05
CA GLY A 192 -3.19 13.51 0.08
C GLY A 192 -3.75 12.80 1.30
N THR A 193 -5.07 12.88 1.46
CA THR A 193 -5.80 12.21 2.53
C THR A 193 -6.15 10.76 2.16
N ALA A 194 -6.80 10.05 3.08
CA ALA A 194 -7.35 8.72 2.80
C ALA A 194 -8.41 8.74 1.68
N GLU A 195 -9.13 9.85 1.52
CA GLU A 195 -10.08 10.05 0.41
C GLU A 195 -9.37 10.06 -0.94
N PHE A 196 -8.20 10.72 -1.01
CA PHE A 196 -7.38 10.72 -2.22
C PHE A 196 -6.95 9.31 -2.63
N LEU A 197 -6.44 8.51 -1.69
CA LEU A 197 -6.02 7.14 -2.02
C LEU A 197 -7.18 6.29 -2.53
N ARG A 198 -8.36 6.42 -1.93
CA ARG A 198 -9.58 5.72 -2.37
C ARG A 198 -10.01 6.18 -3.76
N ALA A 199 -10.01 7.50 -4.01
CA ALA A 199 -10.37 8.06 -5.31
C ALA A 199 -9.36 7.68 -6.41
N TRP A 200 -8.07 7.61 -6.09
CA TRP A 200 -7.04 7.25 -7.07
C TRP A 200 -7.13 5.78 -7.46
N VAL A 201 -7.46 4.88 -6.53
CA VAL A 201 -7.69 3.45 -6.80
C VAL A 201 -8.83 3.20 -7.79
N GLU A 202 -9.81 4.10 -7.89
CA GLU A 202 -10.91 4.00 -8.86
C GLU A 202 -10.47 4.29 -10.30
N ASP A 203 -9.28 4.90 -10.50
CA ASP A 203 -8.76 5.15 -11.84
C ASP A 203 -8.27 3.83 -12.50
N PRO A 204 -8.70 3.51 -13.73
CA PRO A 204 -8.28 2.28 -14.42
C PRO A 204 -6.77 2.17 -14.69
N ALA A 205 -6.05 3.30 -14.70
CA ALA A 205 -4.61 3.37 -14.86
C ALA A 205 -3.87 3.51 -13.52
N PHE A 206 -4.58 3.34 -12.39
CA PHE A 206 -3.99 3.41 -11.05
C PHE A 206 -2.77 2.51 -10.92
N ARG A 207 -1.66 3.12 -10.47
CA ARG A 207 -0.41 2.41 -10.19
C ARG A 207 0.48 3.22 -9.27
N LEU A 208 0.94 2.58 -8.20
CA LEU A 208 2.00 3.12 -7.35
C LEU A 208 3.38 2.84 -7.93
N VAL A 209 4.36 3.69 -7.61
CA VAL A 209 5.78 3.41 -7.86
C VAL A 209 6.25 2.24 -6.99
N LYS A 210 7.26 1.51 -7.48
CA LYS A 210 7.94 0.43 -6.76
C LYS A 210 9.42 0.80 -6.60
#